data_AF-A0A8H8C1C2-F1
#
_entry.id   AF-A0A8H8C1C2-F1
#
_cell.length_a   1.000
_cell.length_b   1.000
_cell.length_c   1.000
_cell.angle_alpha   90.00
_cell.angle_beta   90.00
_cell.angle_gamma   90.00
#
_symmetry.space_group_name_H-M   'P 1'
#
loop_
_entity.id
_entity.type
_entity.pdbx_description
1 polymer ?
#
loop_
_entity_poly.entity_id
_entity_poly.type
_entity_poly.pdbx_seq_one_letter_code
_entity_poly.pdbx_strand_id
1 'polypeptide(L)'
;MTPAFGLQAAYVNTDESNNAIAILFLSWSFLFLLFVVVGIKTNLVLVGIFVSVTVTAVCVSASHFLAAMHQNTISIKLEKIAGICLILGSLAGWYNVAHLLFKDQGFSFVLPLGDLGPTRVVQIEAANQTDILNTPMTKEE
;
A
#
# COMPACT_ATOMS: atom_id res chain seq x y z
N MET A 1 19.10 1.19 -13.52
CA MET A 1 18.78 -0.07 -12.82
C MET A 1 17.64 -0.69 -13.61
N THR A 2 17.82 -1.72 -14.44
CA THR A 2 17.93 -3.14 -14.08
C THR A 2 18.39 -3.95 -15.30
N PRO A 3 19.64 -4.44 -15.33
CA PRO A 3 20.08 -5.43 -16.33
C PRO A 3 19.25 -6.74 -16.26
N ALA A 4 18.60 -6.99 -15.13
CA ALA A 4 17.86 -8.22 -14.83
C ALA A 4 16.66 -8.51 -15.76
N PHE A 5 16.03 -7.49 -16.34
CA PHE A 5 14.90 -7.68 -17.26
C PHE A 5 15.32 -7.81 -18.73
N GLY A 6 16.62 -7.78 -19.05
CA GLY A 6 17.12 -7.90 -20.43
C GLY A 6 16.75 -6.73 -21.37
N LEU A 7 15.95 -5.75 -20.91
CA LEU A 7 15.53 -4.56 -21.68
C LEU A 7 16.69 -3.68 -22.16
N GLN A 8 17.87 -3.79 -21.57
CA GLN A 8 19.04 -3.03 -22.03
C GLN A 8 19.86 -3.80 -23.08
N ALA A 9 19.71 -5.13 -23.15
CA ALA A 9 20.36 -5.98 -24.15
C ALA A 9 19.51 -6.12 -25.42
N ALA A 10 18.19 -5.93 -25.31
CA ALA A 10 17.25 -6.03 -26.43
C ALA A 10 17.18 -4.78 -27.32
N TYR A 11 17.63 -3.62 -26.83
CA TYR A 11 17.53 -2.35 -27.54
C TYR A 11 18.92 -1.76 -27.80
N VAL A 12 19.14 -1.29 -29.03
CA VAL A 12 20.39 -0.63 -29.45
C VAL A 12 20.40 0.84 -29.02
N ASN A 13 19.24 1.49 -29.03
CA ASN A 13 19.05 2.89 -28.68
C ASN A 13 18.69 3.05 -27.20
N THR A 14 19.37 3.98 -26.51
CA THR A 14 19.12 4.25 -25.09
C THR A 14 17.75 4.89 -24.86
N ASP A 15 17.25 5.69 -25.80
CA ASP A 15 15.95 6.36 -25.70
C ASP A 15 14.78 5.37 -25.76
N GLU A 16 14.87 4.39 -26.66
CA GLU A 16 13.86 3.32 -26.78
C GLU A 16 13.84 2.44 -25.52
N SER A 17 15.01 2.12 -24.97
CA SER A 17 15.11 1.35 -23.71
C SER A 17 14.47 2.11 -22.54
N ASN A 18 14.73 3.41 -22.42
CA ASN A 18 14.12 4.26 -21.41
C ASN A 18 12.60 4.33 -21.57
N ASN A 19 12.10 4.48 -22.79
CA ASN A 19 10.67 4.52 -23.07
C ASN A 19 9.97 3.19 -22.71
N ALA A 20 10.61 2.07 -23.01
CA ALA A 20 10.09 0.75 -22.66
C ALA A 20 10.04 0.52 -21.14
N ILE A 21 11.09 0.94 -20.40
CA ILE A 21 11.10 0.89 -18.93
C ILE A 21 10.00 1.79 -18.35
N ALA A 22 9.78 2.97 -18.94
CA ALA A 22 8.74 3.89 -18.51
C ALA A 22 7.34 3.25 -18.63
N ILE A 23 7.06 2.58 -19.76
CA ILE A 23 5.79 1.87 -19.99
C ILE A 23 5.65 0.67 -19.05
N LEU A 24 6.73 -0.06 -18.77
CA LEU A 24 6.72 -1.17 -17.81
C LEU A 24 6.29 -0.68 -16.42
N PHE A 25 6.91 0.38 -15.90
CA PHE A 25 6.53 0.94 -14.60
C PHE A 25 5.13 1.55 -14.59
N LEU A 26 4.68 2.10 -15.73
CA LEU A 26 3.32 2.58 -15.87
C LEU A 26 2.30 1.44 -15.79
N SER A 27 2.58 0.29 -16.42
CA SER A 27 1.73 -0.91 -16.30
C SER A 27 1.67 -1.45 -14.88
N TRP A 28 2.81 -1.45 -14.17
CA TRP A 28 2.87 -1.80 -12.74
C TRP A 28 2.09 -0.83 -11.85
N SER A 29 2.05 0.46 -12.18
CA SER A 29 1.26 1.45 -11.45
C SER A 29 -0.23 1.12 -11.45
N PHE A 30 -0.78 0.62 -12.56
CA PHE A 30 -2.18 0.17 -12.62
C PHE A 30 -2.46 -1.01 -11.69
N LEU A 31 -1.51 -1.95 -11.55
CA LEU A 31 -1.63 -3.06 -10.58
C LEU A 31 -1.64 -2.53 -9.14
N PHE A 32 -0.77 -1.56 -8.83
CA PHE A 32 -0.75 -0.94 -7.50
C PHE A 32 -2.02 -0.15 -7.19
N LEU A 33 -2.60 0.54 -8.18
CA LEU A 33 -3.90 1.20 -8.02
C LEU A 33 -5.01 0.21 -7.65
N LEU A 34 -5.02 -0.97 -8.26
CA LEU A 34 -5.97 -2.02 -7.89
C LEU A 34 -5.77 -2.43 -6.42
N PHE A 35 -4.52 -2.62 -5.99
CA PHE A 35 -4.21 -2.93 -4.59
C PHE A 35 -4.59 -1.79 -3.63
N VAL A 36 -4.52 -0.53 -4.04
CA VAL A 36 -5.07 0.60 -3.27
C VAL A 36 -6.57 0.41 -3.06
N VAL A 37 -7.34 0.16 -4.12
CA VAL A 37 -8.80 0.01 -4.06
C VAL A 37 -9.20 -1.16 -3.14
N VAL A 38 -8.52 -2.29 -3.25
CA VAL A 38 -8.76 -3.46 -2.39
C VAL A 38 -8.32 -3.18 -0.94
N GLY A 39 -7.20 -2.48 -0.75
CA GLY A 39 -6.62 -2.18 0.55
C GLY A 39 -7.49 -1.27 1.44
N ILE A 40 -8.39 -0.48 0.85
CA ILE A 40 -9.34 0.39 1.57
C ILE A 40 -10.19 -0.41 2.57
N LYS A 41 -10.49 -1.69 2.29
CA LYS A 41 -11.29 -2.54 3.17
C LYS A 41 -10.52 -3.13 4.34
N THR A 42 -9.20 -3.01 4.35
CA THR A 42 -8.34 -3.68 5.33
C THR A 42 -7.85 -2.72 6.40
N ASN A 43 -7.13 -1.66 6.02
CA ASN A 43 -6.49 -0.76 6.98
C ASN A 43 -5.96 0.53 6.32
N LEU A 44 -6.07 1.67 7.00
CA LEU A 44 -5.59 2.97 6.47
C LEU A 44 -4.07 2.99 6.23
N VAL A 45 -3.28 2.31 7.08
CA VAL A 45 -1.82 2.19 6.89
C VAL A 45 -1.50 1.38 5.63
N LEU A 46 -2.25 0.32 5.36
CA LEU A 46 -2.09 -0.49 4.15
C LEU A 46 -2.38 0.34 2.89
N VAL A 47 -3.44 1.17 2.93
CA VAL A 47 -3.74 2.13 1.86
C VAL A 47 -2.60 3.12 1.68
N GLY A 48 -2.06 3.68 2.76
CA GLY A 48 -0.94 4.62 2.71
C GLY A 48 0.31 4.03 2.05
N ILE A 49 0.63 2.76 2.32
CA ILE A 49 1.74 2.04 1.68
C ILE A 49 1.50 1.90 0.18
N PHE A 50 0.32 1.42 -0.23
CA PHE A 50 0.00 1.22 -1.63
C PHE A 50 -0.09 2.53 -2.41
N VAL A 51 -0.58 3.61 -1.80
CA VAL A 51 -0.59 4.95 -2.40
C VAL A 51 0.84 5.44 -2.59
N SER A 52 1.70 5.29 -1.57
CA SER A 52 3.10 5.71 -1.66
C SER A 52 3.85 4.99 -2.79
N VAL A 53 3.73 3.66 -2.88
CA VAL A 53 4.38 2.89 -3.97
C VAL A 53 3.77 3.20 -5.34
N THR A 54 2.47 3.50 -5.41
CA THR A 54 1.81 3.94 -6.66
C THR A 54 2.42 5.26 -7.14
N VAL A 55 2.56 6.26 -6.25
CA VAL A 55 3.19 7.55 -6.58
C VAL A 55 4.65 7.37 -7.00
N THR A 56 5.40 6.50 -6.30
CA THR A 56 6.76 6.14 -6.69
C THR A 56 6.81 5.55 -8.09
N ALA A 57 5.95 4.59 -8.41
CA ALA A 57 5.93 3.95 -9.74
C ALA A 57 5.63 4.95 -10.86
N VAL A 58 4.68 5.88 -10.63
CA VAL A 58 4.37 6.96 -11.59
C VAL A 58 5.55 7.92 -11.75
N CYS A 59 6.20 8.31 -10.65
CA CYS A 59 7.37 9.20 -10.70
C CYS A 59 8.57 8.56 -11.40
N VAL A 60 8.83 7.26 -11.17
CA VAL A 60 9.87 6.51 -11.87
C VAL A 60 9.57 6.41 -13.36
N SER A 61 8.33 6.07 -13.72
CA SER A 61 7.88 6.03 -15.11
C SER A 61 8.09 7.38 -15.81
N ALA A 62 7.60 8.47 -15.19
CA ALA A 62 7.79 9.82 -15.71
C ALA A 62 9.27 10.20 -15.82
N SER A 63 10.11 9.83 -14.85
CA SER A 63 11.55 10.08 -14.90
C SER A 63 12.18 9.48 -16.16
N HIS A 64 11.83 8.24 -16.50
CA HIS A 64 12.36 7.56 -17.68
C HIS A 64 11.82 8.13 -19.01
N PHE A 65 10.56 8.59 -19.07
CA PHE A 65 10.07 9.34 -20.23
C PHE A 65 10.86 10.64 -20.44
N LEU A 66 11.13 11.38 -19.36
CA LEU A 66 11.92 12.62 -19.44
C LEU A 66 13.38 12.35 -19.81
N ALA A 67 13.95 11.23 -19.36
CA ALA A 67 15.28 10.79 -19.77
C ALA A 67 15.36 10.49 -21.27
N ALA A 68 14.34 9.86 -21.85
CA ALA A 68 14.24 9.65 -23.31
C ALA A 68 14.08 10.97 -24.09
N MET A 69 13.51 12.01 -23.46
CA MET A 69 13.42 13.37 -24.01
C MET A 69 14.68 14.21 -23.76
N HIS A 70 15.78 13.60 -23.31
CA HIS A 70 17.06 14.26 -22.98
C HIS A 70 16.96 15.32 -21.85
N GLN A 71 15.90 15.28 -21.03
CA GLN A 71 15.70 16.19 -19.89
C GLN A 71 16.24 15.60 -18.58
N ASN A 72 17.53 15.25 -18.57
CA ASN A 72 18.16 14.49 -17.48
C ASN A 72 18.09 15.19 -16.11
N THR A 73 18.12 16.52 -16.06
CA THR A 73 18.06 17.27 -14.80
C THR A 73 16.73 17.08 -14.07
N ILE A 74 15.63 16.98 -14.81
CA ILE A 74 14.28 16.81 -14.23
C ILE A 74 14.06 15.34 -13.89
N SER A 75 14.50 14.43 -14.75
CA SER A 75 14.49 12.98 -14.51
C SER A 75 15.15 12.62 -13.16
N ILE A 76 16.38 13.09 -12.90
CA ILE A 76 17.09 12.81 -11.64
C ILE A 76 16.34 13.37 -10.41
N LYS A 77 15.72 14.55 -10.54
CA LYS A 77 14.93 15.13 -9.44
C LYS A 77 13.70 14.29 -9.13
N LEU A 78 13.02 13.79 -10.16
CA LEU A 78 11.81 12.99 -10.01
C LEU A 78 12.12 11.61 -9.42
N GLU A 79 13.25 11.02 -9.79
CA GLU A 79 13.73 9.77 -9.22
C GLU A 79 14.10 9.90 -7.73
N LYS A 80 14.69 11.03 -7.33
CA LYS A 80 14.94 11.32 -5.90
C LYS A 80 13.66 11.43 -5.09
N ILE A 81 12.64 12.11 -5.61
CA ILE A 81 11.33 12.23 -4.96
C ILE A 81 10.69 10.84 -4.83
N ALA A 82 10.75 10.03 -5.90
CA ALA A 82 10.26 8.66 -5.90
C ALA A 82 10.95 7.81 -4.81
N GLY A 83 12.28 7.93 -4.68
CA GLY A 83 13.03 7.23 -3.64
C GLY A 83 12.61 7.60 -2.21
N ILE A 84 12.41 8.89 -1.94
CA ILE A 84 11.97 9.36 -0.61
C ILE A 84 10.57 8.82 -0.29
N CYS A 85 9.64 8.87 -1.24
CA CYS A 85 8.31 8.29 -1.08
C CYS A 85 8.38 6.78 -0.78
N LEU A 86 9.21 6.04 -1.51
CA LEU A 86 9.37 4.60 -1.33
C LEU A 86 9.92 4.22 0.06
N ILE A 87 10.87 5.01 0.59
CA ILE A 87 11.40 4.80 1.94
C ILE A 87 10.31 5.04 2.99
N LEU A 88 9.55 6.12 2.88
CA LEU A 88 8.43 6.41 3.79
C LEU A 88 7.35 5.33 3.73
N GLY A 89 7.02 4.86 2.52
CA GLY A 89 6.10 3.74 2.31
C GLY A 89 6.61 2.43 2.90
N SER A 90 7.91 2.15 2.76
CA SER A 90 8.52 0.93 3.32
C SER A 90 8.55 0.97 4.85
N LEU A 91 8.78 2.14 5.46
CA LEU A 91 8.75 2.29 6.92
C LEU A 91 7.33 2.04 7.47
N ALA A 92 6.30 2.53 6.78
CA ALA A 92 4.90 2.20 7.08
C ALA A 92 4.61 0.70 6.88
N GLY A 93 5.22 0.06 5.87
CA GLY A 93 5.16 -1.38 5.65
C GLY A 93 5.71 -2.19 6.82
N TRP A 94 6.89 -1.81 7.31
CA TRP A 94 7.50 -2.42 8.49
C TRP A 94 6.64 -2.26 9.74
N TYR A 95 5.99 -1.10 9.91
CA TYR A 95 5.02 -0.89 10.98
C TYR A 95 3.84 -1.86 10.89
N ASN A 96 3.28 -2.08 9.70
CA ASN A 96 2.17 -3.00 9.50
C ASN A 96 2.56 -4.46 9.80
N VAL A 97 3.76 -4.89 9.37
CA VAL A 97 4.28 -6.23 9.67
C VAL A 97 4.51 -6.43 11.18
N ALA A 98 5.11 -5.45 11.84
CA ALA A 98 5.31 -5.50 13.30
C ALA A 98 3.98 -5.61 14.03
N HIS A 99 2.96 -4.84 13.63
CA HIS A 99 1.63 -4.94 14.21
C HIS A 99 1.00 -6.34 14.03
N LEU A 100 1.06 -6.90 12.82
CA LEU A 100 0.55 -8.25 12.52
C LEU A 100 1.24 -9.31 13.38
N LEU A 101 2.55 -9.23 13.56
CA LEU A 101 3.33 -10.15 14.40
C LEU A 101 2.97 -10.03 15.89
N PHE A 102 2.84 -8.81 16.43
CA PHE A 102 2.44 -8.64 17.82
C PHE A 102 1.02 -9.17 18.09
N LYS A 103 0.11 -9.03 17.12
CA LYS A 103 -1.24 -9.58 17.20
C LYS A 103 -1.23 -11.11 17.22
N ASP A 104 -0.41 -11.74 16.38
CA ASP A 104 -0.28 -13.19 16.30
C ASP A 104 0.30 -13.80 17.59
N GLN A 105 1.24 -13.09 18.23
CA GLN A 105 1.88 -13.51 19.49
C GLN A 105 1.03 -13.20 20.74
N GLY A 106 -0.20 -12.71 20.60
CA GLY A 106 -1.12 -12.48 21.71
C GLY A 106 -0.82 -11.25 22.59
N PHE A 107 0.02 -10.31 22.13
CA PHE A 107 0.26 -9.07 22.84
C PHE A 107 -0.93 -8.10 22.70
N SER A 108 -1.53 -7.70 23.82
CA SER A 108 -2.70 -6.79 23.89
C SER A 108 -2.37 -5.31 23.62
N PHE A 109 -1.25 -5.02 22.95
CA PHE A 109 -0.85 -3.65 22.66
C PHE A 109 -1.59 -3.14 21.41
N VAL A 110 -2.65 -2.36 21.61
CA VAL A 110 -3.46 -1.79 20.53
C VAL A 110 -2.74 -0.59 19.93
N LEU A 111 -1.96 -0.84 18.88
CA LEU A 111 -1.38 0.19 18.04
C LEU A 111 -2.48 0.75 17.10
N PRO A 112 -2.72 2.07 17.06
CA PRO A 112 -3.83 2.65 16.30
C PRO A 112 -3.54 2.60 14.80
N LEU A 113 -4.07 1.60 14.10
CA LEU A 113 -3.88 1.48 12.65
C LEU A 113 -4.92 2.22 11.81
N GLY A 114 -5.80 3.02 12.43
CA GLY A 114 -6.92 3.63 11.71
C GLY A 114 -7.81 2.55 11.09
N ASP A 115 -8.52 1.82 11.95
CA ASP A 115 -9.54 0.87 11.50
C ASP A 115 -10.70 1.62 10.85
N LEU A 116 -11.04 1.23 9.62
CA LEU A 116 -12.17 1.78 8.85
C LEU A 116 -13.38 0.82 8.88
N GLY A 117 -13.28 -0.28 9.66
CA GLY A 117 -14.35 -1.24 9.86
C GLY A 117 -15.50 -0.70 10.73
N PRO A 118 -16.75 -1.08 10.47
CA PRO A 118 -17.87 -0.66 11.28
C PRO A 118 -17.75 -1.25 12.70
N THR A 119 -17.60 -0.39 13.70
CA THR A 119 -17.66 -0.64 15.17
C THR A 119 -18.96 -1.31 15.64
N ARG A 120 -19.85 -1.71 14.72
CA ARG A 120 -21.20 -2.20 14.99
C ARG A 120 -21.23 -3.59 15.62
N VAL A 121 -20.20 -4.42 15.45
CA VAL A 121 -20.22 -5.81 15.93
C VAL A 121 -19.98 -5.91 17.44
N VAL A 122 -19.11 -5.07 18.01
CA VAL A 122 -18.83 -5.06 19.45
C VAL A 122 -20.01 -4.48 20.27
N GLN A 123 -20.78 -3.57 19.69
CA GLN A 123 -21.96 -2.99 20.36
C GLN A 123 -23.16 -3.94 20.36
N ILE A 124 -23.32 -4.79 19.34
CA ILE A 124 -24.44 -5.75 19.27
C ILE A 124 -24.25 -6.90 20.26
N GLU A 125 -23.02 -7.39 20.47
CA GLU A 125 -22.75 -8.43 21.47
C GLU A 125 -23.00 -7.92 22.91
N ALA A 126 -22.60 -6.68 23.21
CA ALA A 126 -22.84 -6.07 24.52
C ALA A 126 -24.32 -5.76 24.79
N ALA A 127 -25.09 -5.43 23.74
CA ALA A 127 -26.54 -5.21 23.83
C ALA A 127 -27.31 -6.53 23.96
N ASN A 128 -26.89 -7.60 23.27
CA ASN A 128 -27.54 -8.92 23.36
C ASN A 128 -27.29 -9.59 24.73
N GLN A 129 -26.08 -9.44 25.29
CA GLN A 129 -25.73 -10.02 26.59
C GLN A 129 -26.49 -9.37 27.77
N THR A 130 -26.89 -8.10 27.64
CA THR A 130 -27.69 -7.40 28.68
C THR A 130 -29.18 -7.73 28.58
N ASP A 131 -29.67 -8.15 27.41
CA ASP A 131 -31.06 -8.57 27.20
C ASP A 131 -31.30 -9.97 27.78
N ILE A 132 -30.40 -10.94 27.52
CA ILE A 132 -30.48 -12.30 28.08
C ILE A 132 -30.39 -12.35 29.62
N LEU A 133 -29.70 -11.40 30.25
CA LEU A 133 -29.56 -11.29 31.71
C LEU A 133 -30.75 -10.60 32.39
N ASN A 134 -31.58 -9.88 31.64
CA ASN A 134 -32.77 -9.18 32.16
C ASN A 134 -34.09 -9.85 31.79
N THR A 135 -34.07 -10.94 31.02
CA THR A 135 -35.25 -11.81 30.88
C THR A 135 -35.59 -12.39 32.25
N PRO A 136 -36.75 -12.06 32.85
CA PRO A 136 -37.18 -12.73 34.07
C PRO A 136 -37.36 -14.22 33.72
N MET A 137 -36.65 -15.09 34.45
CA MET A 137 -36.91 -16.53 34.47
C MET A 137 -38.34 -16.72 34.93
N THR A 138 -39.30 -16.70 34.00
CA THR A 138 -40.67 -17.14 34.23
C THR A 138 -40.56 -18.57 34.71
N LYS A 139 -40.85 -18.72 36.01
CA LYS A 139 -41.10 -19.98 36.66
C LYS A 139 -42.29 -20.59 35.92
N GLU A 140 -42.03 -21.46 34.96
CA GLU A 140 -43.06 -22.33 34.43
C GLU A 140 -43.17 -23.53 35.38
N GLU A 141 -44.35 -23.58 36.01
CA GLU A 141 -44.86 -24.60 36.93
C GLU A 141 -45.14 -25.93 36.22
#